data_AF-A0ABD2JGD0-F1
#
_entry.id   AF-A0ABD2JGD0-F1
#
_cell.length_a   1.000
_cell.length_b   1.000
_cell.length_c   1.000
_cell.angle_alpha   90.00
_cell.angle_beta   90.00
_cell.angle_gamma   90.00
#
_symmetry.space_group_name_H-M   'P 1'
#
loop_
_entity.id
_entity.type
_entity.pdbx_description
1 polymer ?
#
loop_
_entity_poly.entity_id
_entity_poly.type
_entity_poly.pdbx_seq_one_letter_code
_entity_poly.pdbx_strand_id
1 'polypeptide(L)'
;MVNMSPCWDSSEADGAEADRAEDGEEQNGTEMSRRKRTAETERETAQRRPGRRARGRNAEEIAYLVKRGGIVPLRPIIRPAFDHLNTEVIHLIRDCWVETPSERPTIEKVRQKLRQMSAQRRVNLMDHVFDMLEQYANKLEEEVQERTKELEGEKRKSDILLYRMMPRQVADRLKLGQSVEPEQFDCVTVFFSDIVQFAALSNQMRPLQVVNLMNELYTTFDAIIDEHDVYKVESIGDGYLCVSGLPNRNGTLHAKHCADMAIKFIQALLNFRILDHPNERVRLRVGLHSGPCVAGVVGLAMPRYCLFGDTVNTASRMESSSSPNKIHMSREMHDLLHKNFNGSYHTESRGEVIIKGKGVMETFWLLGQAENGTTINADYAHQMHPPMNKFGTEMHNE
;
A
#
# COMPACT_ATOMS: atom_id res chain seq x y z
N MET A 1 9.38 19.41 33.71
CA MET A 1 8.25 19.89 32.90
C MET A 1 8.82 20.46 31.62
N VAL A 2 8.69 19.75 30.50
CA VAL A 2 9.21 20.22 29.20
C VAL A 2 8.07 20.94 28.49
N ASN A 3 8.19 22.26 28.37
CA ASN A 3 7.20 23.08 27.69
C ASN A 3 7.34 22.89 26.17
N MET A 4 6.46 22.10 25.57
CA MET A 4 6.18 22.24 24.14
C MET A 4 5.19 23.40 23.97
N SER A 5 5.72 24.62 23.86
CA SER A 5 4.95 25.76 23.38
C SER A 5 5.10 25.86 21.86
N PRO A 6 4.05 25.62 21.06
CA PRO A 6 4.05 25.99 19.65
C PRO A 6 3.85 27.51 19.57
N CYS A 7 4.91 28.24 19.25
CA CYS A 7 4.87 29.70 19.11
C CYS A 7 5.63 30.11 17.85
N TRP A 8 4.94 30.10 16.71
CA TRP A 8 5.38 30.72 15.46
C TRP A 8 4.17 31.36 14.80
N ASP A 9 4.17 32.69 14.77
CA ASP A 9 3.03 33.51 14.35
C ASP A 9 2.69 33.35 12.86
N SER A 10 1.39 33.27 12.59
CA SER A 10 0.76 33.80 11.38
C SER A 10 -0.71 34.11 11.70
N SER A 11 -1.12 35.33 11.37
CA SER A 11 -2.35 36.02 11.79
C SER A 11 -3.70 35.32 11.52
N GLU A 12 -4.63 35.54 12.47
CA GLU A 12 -6.09 35.79 12.34
C GLU A 12 -6.63 36.08 10.91
N ALA A 13 -7.87 35.77 10.51
CA ALA A 13 -9.03 34.99 11.01
C ALA A 13 -9.91 34.63 9.75
N ASP A 14 -11.06 33.93 9.73
CA ASP A 14 -12.09 33.43 10.68
C ASP A 14 -12.58 32.03 10.18
N GLY A 15 -13.51 31.26 10.77
CA GLY A 15 -14.38 31.43 11.95
C GLY A 15 -15.80 30.87 11.70
N ALA A 16 -16.04 29.57 11.96
CA ALA A 16 -17.39 28.94 12.03
C ALA A 16 -17.39 27.51 12.63
N GLU A 17 -17.68 27.39 13.94
CA GLU A 17 -18.35 26.23 14.58
C GLU A 17 -19.88 26.34 14.33
N ALA A 18 -20.77 25.35 14.53
CA ALA A 18 -20.73 23.94 14.94
C ALA A 18 -21.76 23.15 14.04
N ASP A 19 -22.05 21.85 14.16
CA ASP A 19 -22.67 21.19 15.31
C ASP A 19 -22.68 19.63 15.18
N ARG A 20 -23.07 18.93 16.24
CA ARG A 20 -23.13 17.44 16.31
C ARG A 20 -24.53 16.85 16.10
N ALA A 21 -24.51 15.55 15.77
CA ALA A 21 -25.38 14.46 16.28
C ALA A 21 -26.45 13.85 15.35
N GLU A 22 -26.16 12.58 15.01
CA GLU A 22 -27.01 11.39 15.10
C GLU A 22 -28.08 11.02 14.04
N ASP A 23 -28.17 9.69 13.90
CA ASP A 23 -29.18 8.81 13.32
C ASP A 23 -29.48 8.76 11.82
N GLY A 24 -29.62 7.50 11.35
CA GLY A 24 -30.61 7.15 10.32
C GLY A 24 -30.07 6.53 9.04
N GLU A 25 -30.17 5.19 8.97
CA GLU A 25 -30.53 4.38 7.80
C GLU A 25 -30.63 5.06 6.41
N GLU A 26 -29.82 4.62 5.43
CA GLU A 26 -30.32 3.88 4.25
C GLU A 26 -29.16 3.45 3.31
N GLN A 27 -29.17 2.18 2.88
CA GLN A 27 -28.31 1.67 1.82
C GLN A 27 -29.08 1.52 0.49
N ASN A 28 -28.33 1.46 -0.63
CA ASN A 28 -28.74 0.85 -1.90
C ASN A 28 -29.70 1.60 -2.83
N GLY A 29 -29.39 2.86 -3.12
CA GLY A 29 -30.03 3.67 -4.17
C GLY A 29 -29.68 3.33 -5.64
N THR A 30 -29.05 2.19 -5.97
CA THR A 30 -28.54 1.94 -7.34
C THR A 30 -28.75 0.54 -7.95
N GLU A 31 -29.57 -0.33 -7.34
CA GLU A 31 -29.86 -1.68 -7.91
C GLU A 31 -31.31 -1.86 -8.43
N MET A 32 -32.21 -0.90 -8.15
CA MET A 32 -33.64 -1.07 -8.47
C MET A 32 -34.01 -0.74 -9.94
N SER A 33 -33.14 -0.06 -10.70
CA SER A 33 -33.39 0.29 -12.12
C SER A 33 -32.95 -0.76 -13.13
N ARG A 34 -32.21 -1.81 -12.74
CA ARG A 34 -31.91 -2.97 -13.61
C ARG A 34 -32.89 -4.13 -13.44
N ARG A 35 -33.51 -4.30 -12.27
CA ARG A 35 -34.53 -5.35 -12.02
C ARG A 35 -35.91 -5.04 -12.59
N LYS A 36 -36.23 -3.79 -12.95
CA LYS A 36 -37.53 -3.43 -13.57
C LYS A 36 -37.61 -3.67 -15.09
N ARG A 37 -36.48 -3.89 -15.80
CA ARG A 37 -36.49 -4.18 -17.26
C ARG A 37 -36.43 -5.66 -17.64
N THR A 38 -36.24 -6.56 -16.69
CA THR A 38 -36.29 -8.02 -16.91
C THR A 38 -37.63 -8.64 -16.52
N ALA A 39 -38.43 -7.97 -15.68
CA ALA A 39 -39.73 -8.48 -15.23
C ALA A 39 -40.91 -8.23 -16.20
N GLU A 40 -40.76 -7.32 -17.18
CA GLU A 40 -41.80 -7.08 -18.20
C GLU A 40 -41.68 -8.01 -19.42
N THR A 41 -40.48 -8.52 -19.73
CA THR A 41 -40.26 -9.41 -20.89
C THR A 41 -40.77 -10.84 -20.67
N GLU A 42 -41.00 -11.25 -19.42
CA GLU A 42 -41.53 -12.59 -19.08
C GLU A 42 -43.07 -12.67 -19.02
N ARG A 43 -43.79 -11.54 -19.20
CA ARG A 43 -45.27 -11.53 -19.17
C ARG A 43 -45.95 -11.61 -20.53
N GLU A 44 -45.24 -11.42 -21.65
CA GLU A 44 -45.84 -11.44 -23.00
C GLU A 44 -45.67 -12.74 -23.82
N THR A 45 -44.84 -13.70 -23.38
CA THR A 45 -44.68 -14.99 -24.08
C THR A 45 -45.65 -16.09 -23.64
N ALA A 46 -46.58 -15.79 -22.72
CA ALA A 46 -47.52 -16.76 -22.14
C ALA A 46 -48.78 -17.05 -23.00
N GLN A 47 -48.99 -16.39 -24.14
CA GLN A 47 -50.23 -16.53 -24.93
C GLN A 47 -50.03 -16.56 -26.46
N ARG A 48 -49.73 -17.76 -27.01
CA ARG A 48 -50.31 -18.28 -28.29
C ARG A 48 -49.94 -19.77 -28.55
N ARG A 49 -50.76 -20.68 -27.98
CA ARG A 49 -51.09 -22.08 -28.38
C ARG A 49 -49.94 -23.02 -28.85
N PRO A 50 -49.80 -24.22 -28.25
CA PRO A 50 -50.58 -25.36 -28.78
C PRO A 50 -51.08 -26.40 -27.75
N GLY A 51 -52.02 -27.26 -28.18
CA GLY A 51 -52.28 -28.58 -27.58
C GLY A 51 -53.23 -28.64 -26.37
N ARG A 52 -54.32 -29.42 -26.49
CA ARG A 52 -55.23 -29.73 -25.36
C ARG A 52 -54.50 -30.53 -24.27
N ARG A 53 -54.08 -29.89 -23.18
CA ARG A 53 -53.60 -30.60 -21.97
C ARG A 53 -54.80 -31.16 -21.20
N ALA A 54 -54.84 -32.48 -21.02
CA ALA A 54 -55.89 -33.15 -20.24
C ALA A 54 -55.83 -32.72 -18.75
N ARG A 55 -56.94 -32.19 -18.23
CA ARG A 55 -57.11 -32.00 -16.79
C ARG A 55 -57.18 -33.37 -16.10
N GLY A 56 -56.56 -33.50 -14.93
CA GLY A 56 -56.81 -34.63 -14.05
C GLY A 56 -58.28 -34.64 -13.62
N ARG A 57 -58.90 -35.82 -13.59
CA ARG A 57 -60.29 -36.01 -13.15
C ARG A 57 -60.32 -36.04 -11.62
N ASN A 58 -61.39 -35.52 -11.01
CA ASN A 58 -61.54 -35.56 -9.55
C ASN A 58 -61.82 -37.00 -9.07
N ALA A 59 -61.47 -37.31 -7.82
CA ALA A 59 -61.60 -38.67 -7.27
C ALA A 59 -63.05 -39.20 -7.32
N GLU A 60 -64.03 -38.35 -7.03
CA GLU A 60 -65.46 -38.67 -7.10
C GLU A 60 -65.93 -38.95 -8.54
N GLU A 61 -65.41 -38.22 -9.51
CA GLU A 61 -65.69 -38.39 -10.95
C GLU A 61 -65.13 -39.73 -11.46
N ILE A 62 -63.93 -40.13 -10.99
CA ILE A 62 -63.33 -41.43 -11.28
C ILE A 62 -64.18 -42.55 -10.67
N ALA A 63 -64.60 -42.42 -9.40
CA ALA A 63 -65.44 -43.40 -8.72
C ALA A 63 -66.81 -43.57 -9.41
N TYR A 64 -67.41 -42.48 -9.87
CA TYR A 64 -68.66 -42.51 -10.66
C TYR A 64 -68.48 -43.24 -11.99
N LEU A 65 -67.41 -42.95 -12.73
CA LEU A 65 -67.14 -43.59 -14.03
C LEU A 65 -66.82 -45.09 -13.90
N VAL A 66 -66.13 -45.52 -12.83
CA VAL A 66 -65.89 -46.94 -12.54
C VAL A 66 -67.21 -47.66 -12.20
N LYS A 67 -68.06 -47.06 -11.34
CA LYS A 67 -69.39 -47.63 -11.02
C LYS A 67 -70.32 -47.75 -12.22
N ARG A 68 -70.16 -46.90 -13.24
CA ARG A 68 -71.02 -46.87 -14.44
C ARG A 68 -70.61 -47.87 -15.53
N GLY A 69 -69.55 -48.66 -15.34
CA GLY A 69 -69.22 -49.78 -16.23
C GLY A 69 -68.88 -49.38 -17.67
N GLY A 70 -68.11 -48.30 -17.87
CA GLY A 70 -67.70 -47.85 -19.20
C GLY A 70 -66.79 -48.87 -19.93
N ILE A 71 -66.92 -48.94 -21.26
CA ILE A 71 -66.22 -49.89 -22.15
C ILE A 71 -64.68 -49.75 -22.10
N VAL A 72 -64.15 -48.62 -21.62
CA VAL A 72 -62.72 -48.35 -21.56
C VAL A 72 -62.23 -48.32 -20.11
N PRO A 73 -61.25 -49.16 -19.72
CA PRO A 73 -60.72 -49.20 -18.37
C PRO A 73 -60.01 -47.87 -18.01
N LEU A 74 -60.33 -47.33 -16.84
CA LEU A 74 -59.77 -46.07 -16.33
C LEU A 74 -58.34 -46.30 -15.84
N ARG A 75 -57.34 -45.87 -16.63
CA ARG A 75 -55.91 -46.12 -16.37
C ARG A 75 -55.07 -44.84 -16.39
N PRO A 76 -54.02 -44.73 -15.55
CA PRO A 76 -53.05 -43.64 -15.63
C PRO A 76 -52.32 -43.63 -16.98
N ILE A 77 -52.16 -42.45 -17.59
CA ILE A 77 -51.39 -42.30 -18.83
C ILE A 77 -49.89 -42.29 -18.48
N ILE A 78 -49.23 -43.43 -18.66
CA ILE A 78 -47.76 -43.51 -18.56
C ILE A 78 -47.16 -42.80 -19.78
N ARG A 79 -46.63 -41.59 -19.58
CA ARG A 79 -45.92 -40.85 -20.63
C ARG A 79 -44.46 -41.35 -20.69
N PRO A 80 -43.91 -41.67 -21.89
CA PRO A 80 -42.51 -42.08 -22.02
C PRO A 80 -41.47 -40.98 -21.70
N ALA A 81 -41.89 -39.72 -21.58
CA ALA A 81 -41.02 -38.53 -21.53
C ALA A 81 -40.38 -38.26 -20.14
N PHE A 82 -40.00 -39.32 -19.42
CA PHE A 82 -39.13 -39.23 -18.25
C PHE A 82 -37.92 -40.13 -18.53
N ASP A 83 -36.77 -39.53 -18.86
CA ASP A 83 -35.57 -40.18 -19.42
C ASP A 83 -34.88 -41.21 -18.51
N HIS A 84 -35.50 -41.59 -17.39
CA HIS A 84 -34.94 -42.48 -16.37
C HIS A 84 -35.84 -43.69 -16.01
N LEU A 85 -37.01 -43.83 -16.65
CA LEU A 85 -37.88 -45.00 -16.51
C LEU A 85 -37.45 -46.10 -17.51
N ASN A 86 -36.86 -47.19 -17.00
CA ASN A 86 -36.51 -48.36 -17.79
C ASN A 86 -37.77 -48.90 -18.49
N THR A 87 -37.71 -49.04 -19.82
CA THR A 87 -38.76 -49.56 -20.71
C THR A 87 -39.36 -50.88 -20.21
N GLU A 88 -38.54 -51.76 -19.62
CA GLU A 88 -38.97 -53.03 -19.01
C GLU A 88 -39.97 -52.85 -17.86
N VAL A 89 -39.86 -51.75 -17.08
CA VAL A 89 -40.82 -51.43 -16.00
C VAL A 89 -42.16 -51.05 -16.61
N ILE A 90 -42.14 -50.29 -17.70
CA ILE A 90 -43.34 -49.86 -18.42
C ILE A 90 -44.05 -51.08 -19.03
N HIS A 91 -43.30 -52.05 -19.57
CA HIS A 91 -43.85 -53.33 -20.00
C HIS A 91 -44.44 -54.12 -18.81
N LEU A 92 -43.72 -54.25 -17.70
CA LEU A 92 -44.22 -54.97 -16.51
C LEU A 92 -45.52 -54.35 -15.95
N ILE A 93 -45.65 -53.02 -15.96
CA ILE A 93 -46.89 -52.34 -15.56
C ILE A 93 -48.03 -52.65 -16.54
N ARG A 94 -47.75 -52.69 -17.85
CA ARG A 94 -48.74 -53.10 -18.87
C ARG A 94 -49.17 -54.55 -18.72
N ASP A 95 -48.24 -55.47 -18.44
CA ASP A 95 -48.51 -56.89 -18.15
C ASP A 95 -49.41 -57.04 -16.90
N CYS A 96 -49.16 -56.25 -15.85
CA CYS A 96 -50.01 -56.22 -14.65
C CYS A 96 -51.41 -55.63 -14.93
N TRP A 97 -51.56 -54.89 -16.03
CA TRP A 97 -52.81 -54.31 -16.51
C TRP A 97 -53.46 -55.12 -17.65
N VAL A 98 -53.23 -56.43 -17.78
CA VAL A 98 -54.04 -57.23 -18.72
C VAL A 98 -55.48 -57.36 -18.22
N GLU A 99 -56.51 -57.29 -19.07
CA GLU A 99 -57.92 -57.32 -18.62
C GLU A 99 -58.32 -58.70 -18.09
N THR A 100 -57.94 -59.76 -18.82
CA THR A 100 -58.03 -61.18 -18.47
C THR A 100 -57.22 -61.48 -17.19
N PRO A 101 -57.87 -61.82 -16.05
CA PRO A 101 -57.17 -62.00 -14.77
C PRO A 101 -56.14 -63.13 -14.78
N SER A 102 -56.38 -64.17 -15.58
CA SER A 102 -55.52 -65.35 -15.76
C SER A 102 -54.19 -65.06 -16.48
N GLU A 103 -54.12 -63.97 -17.24
CA GLU A 103 -52.92 -63.58 -18.01
C GLU A 103 -52.04 -62.58 -17.25
N ARG A 104 -52.51 -62.07 -16.10
CA ARG A 104 -51.71 -61.20 -15.23
C ARG A 104 -50.57 -62.00 -14.56
N PRO A 105 -49.35 -61.45 -14.50
CA PRO A 105 -48.25 -62.10 -13.80
C PRO A 105 -48.54 -62.21 -12.30
N THR A 106 -48.20 -63.35 -11.69
CA THR A 106 -48.29 -63.54 -10.24
C THR A 106 -47.34 -62.59 -9.50
N ILE A 107 -47.73 -62.18 -8.29
CA ILE A 107 -46.95 -61.21 -7.48
C ILE A 107 -45.49 -61.65 -7.25
N GLU A 108 -45.24 -62.95 -7.20
CA GLU A 108 -43.90 -63.54 -7.11
C GLU A 108 -43.07 -63.27 -8.36
N LYS A 109 -43.63 -63.51 -9.56
CA LYS A 109 -42.97 -63.21 -10.84
C LYS A 109 -42.72 -61.71 -11.01
N VAL A 110 -43.64 -60.86 -10.56
CA VAL A 110 -43.46 -59.39 -10.54
C VAL A 110 -42.30 -59.00 -9.62
N ARG A 111 -42.23 -59.56 -8.40
CA ARG A 111 -41.12 -59.32 -7.46
C ARG A 111 -39.78 -59.86 -7.99
N GLN A 112 -39.78 -60.99 -8.71
CA GLN A 112 -38.58 -61.56 -9.33
C GLN A 112 -38.03 -60.66 -10.44
N LYS A 113 -38.88 -60.23 -11.40
CA LYS A 113 -38.49 -59.27 -12.46
C LYS A 113 -37.97 -57.96 -11.86
N LEU A 114 -38.70 -57.36 -10.91
CA LEU A 114 -38.27 -56.13 -10.24
C LEU A 114 -36.91 -56.28 -9.53
N ARG A 115 -36.66 -57.42 -8.86
CA ARG A 115 -35.36 -57.69 -8.22
C ARG A 115 -34.22 -57.78 -9.24
N GLN A 116 -34.40 -58.51 -10.34
CA GLN A 116 -33.41 -58.60 -11.42
C GLN A 116 -33.08 -57.22 -11.98
N MET A 117 -34.10 -56.42 -12.30
CA MET A 117 -33.92 -55.06 -12.83
C MET A 117 -33.29 -54.09 -11.81
N SER A 118 -33.51 -54.31 -10.51
CA SER A 118 -32.86 -53.53 -9.45
C SER A 118 -31.40 -53.92 -9.19
N ALA A 119 -31.00 -55.14 -9.56
CA ALA A 119 -29.64 -55.64 -9.34
C ALA A 119 -28.62 -54.88 -10.20
N GLN A 120 -28.96 -54.57 -11.46
CA GLN A 120 -28.15 -53.72 -12.36
C GLN A 120 -27.93 -52.29 -11.83
N ARG A 121 -28.77 -51.78 -10.90
CA ARG A 121 -28.79 -50.36 -10.51
C ARG A 121 -28.04 -50.04 -9.21
N ARG A 122 -27.46 -51.03 -8.52
CA ARG A 122 -26.75 -50.82 -7.24
C ARG A 122 -25.39 -50.11 -7.38
N VAL A 123 -24.86 -49.99 -8.59
CA VAL A 123 -23.52 -49.41 -8.87
C VAL A 123 -23.57 -47.89 -9.15
N ASN A 124 -24.75 -47.28 -9.33
CA ASN A 124 -24.81 -45.95 -9.96
C ASN A 124 -25.11 -44.77 -9.01
N LEU A 125 -25.54 -45.01 -7.77
CA LEU A 125 -25.96 -43.93 -6.86
C LEU A 125 -24.85 -43.49 -5.90
N MET A 126 -24.14 -44.44 -5.28
CA MET A 126 -23.04 -44.11 -4.37
C MET A 126 -21.87 -43.52 -5.15
N ASP A 127 -21.50 -44.14 -6.27
CA ASP A 127 -20.43 -43.69 -7.16
C ASP A 127 -20.71 -42.27 -7.69
N HIS A 128 -21.94 -41.96 -8.10
CA HIS A 128 -22.31 -40.58 -8.49
C HIS A 128 -22.24 -39.57 -7.33
N VAL A 129 -22.54 -39.98 -6.10
CA VAL A 129 -22.36 -39.13 -4.90
C VAL A 129 -20.88 -38.95 -4.58
N PHE A 130 -20.03 -39.98 -4.77
CA PHE A 130 -18.58 -39.86 -4.64
C PHE A 130 -17.98 -38.95 -5.71
N ASP A 131 -18.35 -39.11 -6.99
CA ASP A 131 -17.95 -38.22 -8.09
C ASP A 131 -18.32 -36.76 -7.80
N MET A 132 -19.55 -36.51 -7.30
CA MET A 132 -19.95 -35.17 -6.90
C MET A 132 -19.12 -34.64 -5.72
N LEU A 133 -18.89 -35.45 -4.68
CA LEU A 133 -18.08 -35.04 -3.53
C LEU A 133 -16.63 -34.75 -3.92
N GLU A 134 -16.04 -35.52 -4.83
CA GLU A 134 -14.70 -35.30 -5.37
C GLU A 134 -14.65 -34.01 -6.23
N GLN A 135 -15.64 -33.78 -7.09
CA GLN A 135 -15.77 -32.53 -7.85
C GLN A 135 -15.95 -31.31 -6.94
N TYR A 136 -16.75 -31.43 -5.88
CA TYR A 136 -16.91 -30.36 -4.88
C TYR A 136 -15.63 -30.13 -4.07
N ALA A 137 -14.89 -31.19 -3.70
CA ALA A 137 -13.62 -31.07 -3.00
C ALA A 137 -12.55 -30.38 -3.87
N ASN A 138 -12.36 -30.85 -5.10
CA ASN A 138 -11.40 -30.29 -6.05
C ASN A 138 -11.72 -28.81 -6.36
N LYS A 139 -13.00 -28.48 -6.57
CA LYS A 139 -13.43 -27.10 -6.80
C LYS A 139 -13.20 -26.21 -5.57
N LEU A 140 -13.47 -26.72 -4.36
CA LEU A 140 -13.22 -25.98 -3.13
C LEU A 140 -11.72 -25.78 -2.89
N GLU A 141 -10.88 -26.77 -3.23
CA GLU A 141 -9.42 -26.66 -3.15
C GLU A 141 -8.88 -25.61 -4.14
N GLU A 142 -9.37 -25.60 -5.39
CA GLU A 142 -9.05 -24.58 -6.39
C GLU A 142 -9.48 -23.17 -5.92
N GLU A 143 -10.71 -23.03 -5.42
CA GLU A 143 -11.23 -21.75 -4.89
C GLU A 143 -10.44 -21.28 -3.65
N VAL A 144 -10.10 -22.18 -2.71
CA VAL A 144 -9.25 -21.86 -1.55
C VAL A 144 -7.83 -21.47 -2.00
N GLN A 145 -7.26 -22.15 -3.00
CA GLN A 145 -5.93 -21.84 -3.53
C GLN A 145 -5.91 -20.46 -4.22
N GLU A 146 -6.92 -20.14 -5.02
CA GLU A 146 -7.07 -18.83 -5.66
C GLU A 146 -7.22 -17.71 -4.61
N ARG A 147 -8.15 -17.88 -3.66
CA ARG A 147 -8.38 -16.89 -2.58
C ARG A 147 -7.16 -16.72 -1.66
N THR A 148 -6.39 -17.79 -1.41
CA THR A 148 -5.14 -17.72 -0.64
C THR A 148 -4.08 -16.92 -1.41
N LYS A 149 -3.95 -17.15 -2.72
CA LYS A 149 -3.01 -16.42 -3.60
C LYS A 149 -3.37 -14.94 -3.73
N GLU A 150 -4.66 -14.60 -3.81
CA GLU A 150 -5.14 -13.21 -3.74
C GLU A 150 -4.74 -12.55 -2.42
N LEU A 151 -5.01 -13.24 -1.30
CA LEU A 151 -4.70 -12.75 0.05
C LEU A 151 -3.20 -12.55 0.26
N GLU A 152 -2.35 -13.46 -0.22
CA GLU A 152 -0.89 -13.28 -0.21
C GLU A 152 -0.44 -12.09 -1.06
N GLY A 153 -1.06 -11.89 -2.23
CA GLY A 153 -0.80 -10.75 -3.11
C GLY A 153 -1.12 -9.42 -2.42
N GLU A 154 -2.29 -9.32 -1.78
CA GLU A 154 -2.72 -8.12 -1.08
C GLU A 154 -1.92 -7.86 0.20
N LYS A 155 -1.64 -8.91 0.99
CA LYS A 155 -0.76 -8.85 2.16
C LYS A 155 0.63 -8.33 1.78
N ARG A 156 1.20 -8.79 0.65
CA ARG A 156 2.51 -8.32 0.16
C ARG A 156 2.48 -6.83 -0.21
N LYS A 157 1.41 -6.33 -0.82
CA LYS A 157 1.26 -4.87 -1.10
C LYS A 157 1.15 -4.06 0.19
N SER A 158 0.35 -4.53 1.15
CA SER A 158 0.17 -3.90 2.46
C SER A 158 1.51 -3.83 3.23
N ASP A 159 2.27 -4.93 3.26
CA ASP A 159 3.60 -4.98 3.86
C ASP A 159 4.58 -3.99 3.20
N ILE A 160 4.61 -3.91 1.86
CA ILE A 160 5.46 -2.96 1.13
C ILE A 160 5.11 -1.51 1.47
N LEU A 161 3.82 -1.18 1.59
CA LEU A 161 3.38 0.17 1.95
C LEU A 161 3.78 0.50 3.41
N LEU A 162 3.59 -0.43 4.34
CA LEU A 162 3.95 -0.24 5.74
C LEU A 162 5.47 -0.03 5.92
N TYR A 163 6.31 -0.82 5.24
CA TYR A 163 7.77 -0.66 5.28
C TYR A 163 8.28 0.63 4.59
N ARG A 164 7.44 1.32 3.80
CA ARG A 164 7.75 2.67 3.28
C ARG A 164 7.41 3.78 4.26
N MET A 165 6.51 3.53 5.21
CA MET A 165 6.09 4.52 6.22
C MET A 165 6.93 4.45 7.50
N MET A 166 7.53 3.30 7.80
CA MET A 166 8.28 3.07 9.04
C MET A 166 9.28 1.92 8.89
N PRO A 167 10.30 1.81 9.77
CA PRO A 167 11.30 0.76 9.64
C PRO A 167 10.72 -0.64 9.85
N ARG A 168 11.27 -1.65 9.15
CA ARG A 168 10.74 -3.04 9.16
C ARG A 168 10.56 -3.62 10.57
N GLN A 169 11.54 -3.45 11.45
CA GLN A 169 11.48 -3.95 12.84
C GLN A 169 10.30 -3.36 13.64
N VAL A 170 9.94 -2.11 13.36
CA VAL A 170 8.81 -1.39 13.99
C VAL A 170 7.50 -1.88 13.39
N ALA A 171 7.44 -1.96 12.05
CA ALA A 171 6.30 -2.49 11.30
C ALA A 171 5.93 -3.93 11.71
N ASP A 172 6.91 -4.82 11.84
CA ASP A 172 6.68 -6.22 12.17
C ASP A 172 6.17 -6.41 13.61
N ARG A 173 6.63 -5.60 14.58
CA ARG A 173 6.05 -5.58 15.95
C ARG A 173 4.59 -5.10 15.94
N LEU A 174 4.29 -4.02 15.22
CA LEU A 174 2.92 -3.51 15.10
C LEU A 174 1.99 -4.50 14.39
N LYS A 175 2.47 -5.22 13.37
CA LYS A 175 1.74 -6.33 12.70
C LYS A 175 1.43 -7.50 13.63
N LEU A 176 2.24 -7.72 14.66
CA LEU A 176 1.99 -8.70 15.72
C LEU A 176 1.07 -8.18 16.84
N GLY A 177 0.55 -6.95 16.72
CA GLY A 177 -0.25 -6.29 17.76
C GLY A 177 0.57 -5.91 19.01
N GLN A 178 1.90 -5.91 18.91
CA GLN A 178 2.79 -5.54 20.01
C GLN A 178 3.00 -4.03 20.04
N SER A 179 2.97 -3.44 21.24
CA SER A 179 3.37 -2.04 21.41
C SER A 179 4.88 -1.90 21.17
N VAL A 180 5.28 -0.79 20.54
CA VAL A 180 6.70 -0.48 20.32
C VAL A 180 7.15 0.47 21.42
N GLU A 181 7.77 -0.09 22.45
CA GLU A 181 8.37 0.68 23.54
C GLU A 181 9.47 1.62 22.99
N PRO A 182 9.62 2.84 23.53
CA PRO A 182 10.71 3.74 23.14
C PRO A 182 12.08 3.13 23.46
N GLU A 183 12.99 3.13 22.49
CA GLU A 183 14.37 2.68 22.65
C GLU A 183 15.32 3.87 22.80
N GLN A 184 16.27 3.78 23.74
CA GLN A 184 17.36 4.73 23.91
C GLN A 184 18.59 4.28 23.12
N PHE A 185 19.10 5.16 22.27
CA PHE A 185 20.32 4.99 21.48
C PHE A 185 21.42 5.88 22.05
N ASP A 186 22.57 5.27 22.36
CA ASP A 186 23.70 5.95 23.03
C ASP A 186 24.41 6.95 22.11
N CYS A 187 24.46 6.65 20.82
CA CYS A 187 24.95 7.56 19.79
C CYS A 187 24.25 7.27 18.46
N VAL A 188 23.77 8.33 17.81
CA VAL A 188 23.31 8.35 16.42
C VAL A 188 23.89 9.58 15.74
N THR A 189 23.93 9.62 14.40
CA THR A 189 24.16 10.88 13.67
C THR A 189 22.88 11.35 13.02
N VAL A 190 22.49 12.58 13.34
CA VAL A 190 21.33 13.27 12.77
C VAL A 190 21.80 14.25 11.71
N PHE A 191 21.20 14.14 10.53
CA PHE A 191 21.32 15.04 9.39
C PHE A 191 20.05 15.89 9.29
N PHE A 192 20.22 17.21 9.21
CA PHE A 192 19.20 18.14 8.77
C PHE A 192 19.68 18.85 7.51
N SER A 193 18.77 19.07 6.55
CA SER A 193 19.00 20.02 5.47
C SER A 193 17.78 20.88 5.18
N ASP A 194 18.01 22.02 4.54
CA ASP A 194 17.00 23.03 4.22
C ASP A 194 17.36 23.78 2.91
N ILE A 195 16.37 24.17 2.10
CA ILE A 195 16.63 24.83 0.82
C ILE A 195 16.66 26.35 1.02
N VAL A 196 17.82 26.94 0.71
CA VAL A 196 18.07 28.36 0.91
C VAL A 196 17.13 29.20 0.04
N GLN A 197 16.25 29.95 0.70
CA GLN A 197 15.31 30.88 0.08
C GLN A 197 14.26 30.20 -0.82
N PHE A 198 13.86 28.96 -0.51
CA PHE A 198 12.85 28.23 -1.28
C PHE A 198 11.56 29.04 -1.51
N ALA A 199 11.05 29.73 -0.48
CA ALA A 199 9.87 30.60 -0.61
C ALA A 199 10.04 31.74 -1.64
N ALA A 200 11.25 32.29 -1.81
CA ALA A 200 11.51 33.33 -2.81
C ALA A 200 11.62 32.74 -4.23
N LEU A 201 12.16 31.52 -4.34
CA LEU A 201 12.22 30.75 -5.59
C LEU A 201 10.80 30.33 -6.03
N SER A 202 9.99 29.79 -5.11
CA SER A 202 8.62 29.35 -5.39
C SER A 202 7.70 30.50 -5.81
N ASN A 203 7.91 31.71 -5.27
CA ASN A 203 7.15 32.90 -5.65
C ASN A 203 7.43 33.39 -7.08
N GLN A 204 8.55 32.98 -7.70
CA GLN A 204 8.88 33.31 -9.09
C GLN A 204 8.38 32.25 -10.09
N MET A 205 7.98 31.06 -9.61
CA MET A 205 7.55 29.93 -10.43
C MET A 205 6.03 29.73 -10.37
N ARG A 206 5.44 29.15 -11.42
CA ARG A 206 4.04 28.70 -11.35
C ARG A 206 3.93 27.50 -10.41
N PRO A 207 2.84 27.30 -9.66
CA PRO A 207 2.71 26.20 -8.69
C PRO A 207 3.03 24.80 -9.26
N LEU A 208 2.65 24.53 -10.52
CA LEU A 208 2.97 23.26 -11.18
C LEU A 208 4.49 23.05 -11.41
N GLN A 209 5.24 24.13 -11.66
CA GLN A 209 6.70 24.09 -11.81
C GLN A 209 7.37 23.85 -10.46
N VAL A 210 6.87 24.46 -9.38
CA VAL A 210 7.33 24.20 -8.00
C VAL A 210 7.16 22.71 -7.64
N VAL A 211 6.01 22.11 -7.95
CA VAL A 211 5.75 20.68 -7.70
C VAL A 211 6.69 19.79 -8.52
N ASN A 212 6.91 20.10 -9.81
CA ASN A 212 7.84 19.33 -10.64
C ASN A 212 9.28 19.40 -10.12
N LEU A 213 9.76 20.61 -9.77
CA LEU A 213 11.06 20.82 -9.15
C LEU A 213 11.22 20.02 -7.85
N MET A 214 10.20 20.02 -6.99
CA MET A 214 10.23 19.24 -5.75
C MET A 214 10.29 17.74 -6.01
N ASN A 215 9.48 17.22 -6.95
CA ASN A 215 9.52 15.80 -7.31
C ASN A 215 10.89 15.37 -7.87
N GLU A 216 11.53 16.21 -8.69
CA GLU A 216 12.86 15.92 -9.25
C GLU A 216 13.96 15.94 -8.18
N LEU A 217 13.93 16.95 -7.29
CA LEU A 217 14.83 17.02 -6.14
C LEU A 217 14.63 15.83 -5.19
N TYR A 218 13.38 15.49 -4.87
CA TYR A 218 13.05 14.38 -3.98
C TYR A 218 13.43 13.03 -4.56
N THR A 219 13.21 12.80 -5.86
CA THR A 219 13.68 11.59 -6.55
C THR A 219 15.22 11.48 -6.49
N THR A 220 15.92 12.60 -6.68
CA THR A 220 17.39 12.67 -6.61
C THR A 220 17.91 12.38 -5.20
N PHE A 221 17.32 13.01 -4.18
CA PHE A 221 17.73 12.85 -2.79
C PHE A 221 17.37 11.48 -2.22
N ASP A 222 16.18 10.95 -2.51
CA ASP A 222 15.77 9.61 -2.08
C ASP A 222 16.67 8.53 -2.68
N ALA A 223 17.07 8.66 -3.96
CA ALA A 223 18.04 7.75 -4.57
C ALA A 223 19.41 7.79 -3.85
N ILE A 224 19.87 8.97 -3.41
CA ILE A 224 21.11 9.09 -2.62
C ILE A 224 20.92 8.52 -1.21
N ILE A 225 19.75 8.70 -0.57
CA ILE A 225 19.47 8.11 0.74
C ILE A 225 19.51 6.57 0.66
N ASP A 226 18.88 5.98 -0.36
CA ASP A 226 18.82 4.53 -0.57
C ASP A 226 20.20 3.87 -0.80
N GLU A 227 21.22 4.64 -1.19
CA GLU A 227 22.62 4.17 -1.31
C GLU A 227 23.36 4.03 0.03
N HIS A 228 22.83 4.56 1.14
CA HIS A 228 23.52 4.61 2.45
C HIS A 228 22.65 3.99 3.55
N ASP A 229 23.28 3.53 4.64
CA ASP A 229 22.56 3.05 5.83
C ASP A 229 22.01 4.25 6.64
N VAL A 230 20.99 4.92 6.10
CA VAL A 230 20.36 6.12 6.66
C VAL A 230 18.84 5.99 6.60
N TYR A 231 18.18 6.17 7.73
CA TYR A 231 16.72 6.20 7.80
C TYR A 231 16.20 7.63 7.59
N LYS A 232 15.34 7.81 6.57
CA LYS A 232 14.55 9.04 6.39
C LYS A 232 13.41 9.05 7.41
N VAL A 233 13.43 10.03 8.32
CA VAL A 233 12.47 10.16 9.42
C VAL A 233 11.23 10.88 8.90
N GLU A 234 11.39 12.16 8.54
CA GLU A 234 10.32 13.02 8.04
C GLU A 234 10.90 14.08 7.08
N SER A 235 10.11 14.50 6.10
CA SER A 235 10.34 15.74 5.35
C SER A 235 9.61 16.90 6.05
N ILE A 236 10.33 17.99 6.33
CA ILE A 236 9.80 19.16 7.04
C ILE A 236 9.78 20.32 6.04
N GLY A 237 8.66 20.51 5.36
CA GLY A 237 8.56 21.47 4.25
C GLY A 237 9.47 21.06 3.10
N ASP A 238 10.41 21.94 2.76
CA ASP A 238 11.49 21.75 1.79
C ASP A 238 12.78 21.13 2.39
N GLY A 239 12.80 20.87 3.71
CA GLY A 239 13.91 20.27 4.43
C GLY A 239 13.81 18.76 4.65
N TYR A 240 14.96 18.11 4.83
CA TYR A 240 15.09 16.67 5.10
C TYR A 240 15.62 16.40 6.51
N LEU A 241 14.97 15.49 7.24
CA LEU A 241 15.48 14.88 8.46
C LEU A 241 15.83 13.41 8.22
N CYS A 242 17.12 13.11 8.25
CA CYS A 242 17.69 11.79 8.01
C CYS A 242 18.61 11.40 9.17
N VAL A 243 18.62 10.12 9.57
CA VAL A 243 19.38 9.67 10.74
C VAL A 243 20.00 8.31 10.49
N SER A 244 21.24 8.12 10.93
CA SER A 244 21.92 6.83 10.92
C SER A 244 22.29 6.37 12.33
N GLY A 245 22.41 5.06 12.52
CA GLY A 245 22.57 4.41 13.82
C GLY A 245 21.26 4.00 14.49
N LEU A 246 20.12 4.25 13.82
CA LEU A 246 18.81 3.72 14.17
C LEU A 246 17.97 3.39 12.92
N PRO A 247 16.99 2.46 13.00
CA PRO A 247 16.70 1.60 14.15
C PRO A 247 17.81 0.55 14.39
N ASN A 248 18.64 0.27 13.37
CA ASN A 248 19.78 -0.62 13.50
C ASN A 248 21.00 0.16 14.00
N ARG A 249 21.61 -0.31 15.09
CA ARG A 249 22.89 0.21 15.59
C ARG A 249 24.02 -0.26 14.67
N ASN A 250 24.76 0.67 14.07
CA ASN A 250 25.84 0.39 13.10
C ASN A 250 27.25 0.77 13.61
N GLY A 251 27.44 0.77 14.94
CA GLY A 251 28.72 1.09 15.57
C GLY A 251 29.04 2.58 15.47
N THR A 252 30.13 2.94 14.78
CA THR A 252 30.49 4.34 14.46
C THR A 252 30.29 4.69 12.98
N LEU A 253 29.75 3.76 12.18
CA LEU A 253 29.51 3.96 10.74
C LEU A 253 28.41 5.00 10.47
N HIS A 254 27.52 5.29 11.42
CA HIS A 254 26.48 6.30 11.26
C HIS A 254 27.02 7.68 10.87
N ALA A 255 28.12 8.10 11.48
CA ALA A 255 28.78 9.35 11.13
C ALA A 255 29.30 9.32 9.69
N LYS A 256 29.88 8.18 9.27
CA LYS A 256 30.36 7.98 7.91
C LYS A 256 29.23 8.09 6.89
N HIS A 257 28.15 7.33 7.08
CA HIS A 257 26.99 7.32 6.17
C HIS A 257 26.34 8.70 6.06
N CYS A 258 26.14 9.42 7.16
CA CYS A 258 25.59 10.78 7.11
C CYS A 258 26.57 11.81 6.48
N ALA A 259 27.89 11.66 6.67
CA ALA A 259 28.88 12.52 6.04
C ALA A 259 28.97 12.30 4.52
N ASP A 260 29.04 11.05 4.08
CA ASP A 260 29.09 10.66 2.66
C ASP A 260 27.80 11.08 1.93
N MET A 261 26.64 10.85 2.54
CA MET A 261 25.34 11.32 2.05
C MET A 261 25.30 12.85 1.94
N ALA A 262 25.76 13.58 2.96
CA ALA A 262 25.81 15.04 2.93
C ALA A 262 26.69 15.60 1.81
N ILE A 263 27.86 14.98 1.57
CA ILE A 263 28.76 15.34 0.46
C ILE A 263 28.05 15.10 -0.89
N LYS A 264 27.43 13.93 -1.08
CA LYS A 264 26.67 13.59 -2.31
C LYS A 264 25.47 14.51 -2.54
N PHE A 265 24.74 14.94 -1.51
CA PHE A 265 23.63 15.89 -1.62
C PHE A 265 24.10 17.22 -2.24
N ILE A 266 25.22 17.79 -1.75
CA ILE A 266 25.79 19.02 -2.31
C ILE A 266 26.29 18.79 -3.75
N GLN A 267 26.92 17.65 -4.04
CA GLN A 267 27.41 17.31 -5.38
C GLN A 267 26.29 17.13 -6.41
N ALA A 268 25.17 16.50 -6.03
CA ALA A 268 24.01 16.35 -6.91
C ALA A 268 23.45 17.73 -7.30
N LEU A 269 23.37 18.66 -6.34
CA LEU A 269 22.91 20.03 -6.56
C LEU A 269 23.86 20.90 -7.41
N LEU A 270 25.15 20.56 -7.53
CA LEU A 270 26.06 21.26 -8.47
C LEU A 270 25.64 21.06 -9.94
N ASN A 271 25.16 19.86 -10.26
CA ASN A 271 24.73 19.48 -11.61
C ASN A 271 23.23 19.69 -11.85
N PHE A 272 22.44 19.79 -10.77
CA PHE A 272 21.00 20.04 -10.84
C PHE A 272 20.70 21.40 -11.48
N ARG A 273 19.81 21.41 -12.48
CA ARG A 273 19.37 22.63 -13.19
C ARG A 273 17.86 22.69 -13.24
N ILE A 274 17.31 23.84 -12.87
CA ILE A 274 15.87 24.09 -13.00
C ILE A 274 15.57 24.31 -14.49
N LEU A 275 14.83 23.38 -15.11
CA LEU A 275 14.53 23.37 -16.56
C LEU A 275 14.02 24.72 -17.08
N ASP A 276 13.11 25.35 -16.35
CA ASP A 276 12.48 26.62 -16.71
C ASP A 276 13.28 27.86 -16.24
N HIS A 277 14.24 27.69 -15.32
CA HIS A 277 15.02 28.77 -14.69
C HIS A 277 16.53 28.45 -14.70
N PRO A 278 17.17 28.36 -15.88
CA PRO A 278 18.54 27.82 -16.02
C PRO A 278 19.65 28.67 -15.37
N ASN A 279 19.35 29.92 -15.01
CA ASN A 279 20.26 30.82 -14.30
C ASN A 279 20.12 30.71 -12.77
N GLU A 280 19.03 30.16 -12.27
CA GLU A 280 18.82 29.96 -10.83
C GLU A 280 19.35 28.58 -10.41
N ARG A 281 19.94 28.53 -9.21
CA ARG A 281 20.47 27.30 -8.64
C ARG A 281 19.89 27.08 -7.26
N VAL A 282 19.40 25.86 -7.04
CA VAL A 282 19.02 25.37 -5.72
C VAL A 282 20.29 25.35 -4.85
N ARG A 283 20.19 25.91 -3.64
CA ARG A 283 21.28 25.95 -2.67
C ARG A 283 20.79 25.32 -1.38
N LEU A 284 21.63 24.52 -0.73
CA LEU A 284 21.24 23.72 0.43
C LEU A 284 22.06 24.14 1.66
N ARG A 285 21.40 24.29 2.81
CA ARG A 285 22.08 24.25 4.12
C ARG A 285 22.07 22.82 4.61
N VAL A 286 23.19 22.36 5.18
CA VAL A 286 23.27 21.06 5.85
C VAL A 286 23.84 21.24 7.25
N GLY A 287 23.24 20.54 8.21
CA GLY A 287 23.68 20.41 9.60
C GLY A 287 23.84 18.95 10.01
N LEU A 288 24.98 18.64 10.64
CA LEU A 288 25.30 17.32 11.18
C LEU A 288 25.61 17.41 12.67
N HIS A 289 25.03 16.51 13.48
CA HIS A 289 25.42 16.35 14.88
C HIS A 289 25.25 14.89 15.32
N SER A 290 26.12 14.46 16.23
CA SER A 290 26.14 13.11 16.78
C SER A 290 25.93 13.13 18.29
N GLY A 291 25.07 12.27 18.81
CA GLY A 291 24.78 12.19 20.24
C GLY A 291 23.65 11.21 20.58
N PRO A 292 23.27 11.11 21.86
CA PRO A 292 22.24 10.18 22.32
C PRO A 292 20.84 10.68 21.98
N CYS A 293 19.96 9.75 21.59
CA CYS A 293 18.54 10.03 21.36
C CYS A 293 17.64 8.91 21.90
N VAL A 294 16.35 9.21 22.02
CA VAL A 294 15.30 8.20 22.22
C VAL A 294 14.44 8.17 20.97
N ALA A 295 14.13 6.99 20.44
CA ALA A 295 13.24 6.83 19.29
C ALA A 295 12.07 5.91 19.64
N GLY A 296 10.88 6.20 19.11
CA GLY A 296 9.68 5.45 19.43
C GLY A 296 8.51 5.77 18.50
N VAL A 297 7.46 4.96 18.57
CA VAL A 297 6.25 5.18 17.77
C VAL A 297 5.29 6.13 18.51
N VAL A 298 4.83 7.17 17.82
CA VAL A 298 3.83 8.11 18.31
C VAL A 298 2.61 8.09 17.41
N GLY A 299 1.42 8.15 18.03
CA GLY A 299 0.12 8.12 17.36
C GLY A 299 -0.50 6.71 17.30
N LEU A 300 -1.78 6.61 17.66
CA LEU A 300 -2.53 5.34 17.63
C LEU A 300 -3.13 5.07 16.24
N ALA A 301 -3.72 6.10 15.61
CA ALA A 301 -4.37 5.97 14.30
C ALA A 301 -3.39 6.17 13.11
N MET A 302 -2.36 6.99 13.30
CA MET A 302 -1.27 7.22 12.33
C MET A 302 0.07 7.07 13.06
N PRO A 303 0.58 5.85 13.23
CA PRO A 303 1.86 5.60 13.89
C PRO A 303 3.02 6.16 13.07
N ARG A 304 3.79 7.10 13.66
CA ARG A 304 5.01 7.68 13.10
C ARG A 304 6.20 7.29 13.99
N TYR A 305 7.33 6.92 13.39
CA TYR A 305 8.55 6.63 14.14
C TYR A 305 9.35 7.92 14.34
N CYS A 306 9.23 8.50 15.53
CA CYS A 306 9.74 9.82 15.85
C CYS A 306 10.98 9.73 16.75
N LEU A 307 11.86 10.73 16.63
CA LEU A 307 13.04 10.88 17.47
C LEU A 307 12.87 12.02 18.47
N PHE A 308 13.38 11.79 19.66
CA PHE A 308 13.33 12.69 20.80
C PHE A 308 14.72 12.83 21.43
N GLY A 309 14.97 13.99 22.00
CA GLY A 309 16.22 14.30 22.69
C GLY A 309 16.92 15.52 22.12
N ASP A 310 17.99 15.91 22.82
CA ASP A 310 18.69 17.16 22.56
C ASP A 310 19.52 17.13 21.26
N THR A 311 19.94 15.95 20.81
CA THR A 311 20.67 15.74 19.55
C THR A 311 19.87 16.20 18.33
N VAL A 312 18.55 15.98 18.29
CA VAL A 312 17.70 16.46 17.18
C VAL A 312 17.68 17.99 17.13
N ASN A 313 17.50 18.64 18.30
CA ASN A 313 17.53 20.10 18.40
C ASN A 313 18.89 20.69 18.01
N THR A 314 19.98 20.06 18.46
CA THR A 314 21.34 20.50 18.16
C THR A 314 21.66 20.37 16.66
N ALA A 315 21.24 19.27 16.01
CA ALA A 315 21.40 19.10 14.57
C ALA A 315 20.63 20.15 13.74
N SER A 316 19.37 20.44 14.11
CA SER A 316 18.59 21.54 13.50
C SER A 316 19.26 22.91 13.72
N ARG A 317 19.94 23.13 14.85
CA ARG A 317 20.76 24.33 15.07
C ARG A 317 22.04 24.37 14.25
N MET A 318 22.64 23.22 13.92
CA MET A 318 23.77 23.17 12.98
C MET A 318 23.31 23.54 11.57
N GLU A 319 22.16 23.04 11.10
CA GLU A 319 21.60 23.41 9.79
C GLU A 319 21.30 24.90 9.74
N SER A 320 20.47 25.41 10.66
CA SER A 320 19.96 26.79 10.58
C SER A 320 21.04 27.87 10.75
N SER A 321 22.17 27.51 11.36
CA SER A 321 23.38 28.36 11.45
C SER A 321 24.42 28.09 10.35
N SER A 322 24.16 27.15 9.44
CA SER A 322 25.01 26.82 8.30
C SER A 322 24.98 27.90 7.22
N SER A 323 25.99 27.89 6.35
CA SER A 323 26.07 28.74 5.17
C SER A 323 25.58 27.98 3.93
N PRO A 324 25.02 28.67 2.91
CA PRO A 324 24.59 28.03 1.67
C PRO A 324 25.70 27.17 1.04
N ASN A 325 25.33 25.94 0.69
CA ASN A 325 26.19 24.90 0.12
C ASN A 325 27.38 24.46 0.99
N LYS A 326 27.33 24.72 2.30
CA LYS A 326 28.27 24.17 3.27
C LYS A 326 27.60 23.17 4.20
N ILE A 327 28.38 22.17 4.58
CA ILE A 327 27.99 21.13 5.54
C ILE A 327 28.57 21.54 6.89
N HIS A 328 27.71 21.99 7.80
CA HIS A 328 28.09 22.43 9.15
C HIS A 328 27.98 21.26 10.12
N MET A 329 28.96 21.07 11.00
CA MET A 329 28.94 20.03 12.01
C MET A 329 29.31 20.52 13.41
N SER A 330 28.70 19.91 14.41
CA SER A 330 29.09 20.03 15.82
C SER A 330 30.45 19.38 16.12
N ARG A 331 31.12 19.79 17.21
CA ARG A 331 32.35 19.13 17.71
C ARG A 331 32.20 17.62 17.89
N GLU A 332 31.06 17.13 18.38
CA GLU A 332 30.86 15.69 18.66
C GLU A 332 30.93 14.84 17.39
N MET A 333 30.31 15.32 16.30
CA MET A 333 30.38 14.72 14.97
C MET A 333 31.80 14.79 14.38
N HIS A 334 32.46 15.95 14.50
CA HIS A 334 33.84 16.14 14.06
C HIS A 334 34.79 15.14 14.73
N ASP A 335 34.72 15.06 16.05
CA ASP A 335 35.54 14.15 16.86
C ASP A 335 35.29 12.68 16.52
N LEU A 336 34.04 12.30 16.27
CA LEU A 336 33.69 10.93 15.89
C LEU A 336 34.27 10.58 14.51
N LEU A 337 34.13 11.47 13.52
CA LEU A 337 34.76 11.31 12.21
C LEU A 337 36.29 11.22 12.32
N HIS A 338 36.93 12.15 13.02
CA HIS A 338 38.39 12.22 13.12
C HIS A 338 38.99 11.02 13.86
N LYS A 339 38.34 10.53 14.93
CA LYS A 339 38.83 9.38 15.72
C LYS A 339 38.67 8.04 14.99
N ASN A 340 37.62 7.86 14.18
CA ASN A 340 37.31 6.57 13.55
C ASN A 340 37.73 6.49 12.07
N PHE A 341 37.78 7.62 11.37
CA PHE A 341 38.06 7.71 9.93
C PHE A 341 39.16 8.76 9.66
N ASN A 342 40.24 8.68 10.45
CA ASN A 342 41.35 9.62 10.38
C ASN A 342 41.95 9.66 8.97
N GLY A 343 42.08 10.86 8.40
CA GLY A 343 42.58 11.07 7.04
C GLY A 343 41.57 10.82 5.93
N SER A 344 40.37 10.28 6.19
CA SER A 344 39.35 10.06 5.15
C SER A 344 38.53 11.31 4.80
N TYR A 345 38.51 12.34 5.67
CA TYR A 345 37.69 13.54 5.52
C TYR A 345 38.49 14.82 5.71
N HIS A 346 38.19 15.83 4.90
CA HIS A 346 38.71 17.19 5.06
C HIS A 346 37.73 18.04 5.87
N THR A 347 38.17 18.52 7.03
CA THR A 347 37.39 19.40 7.92
C THR A 347 38.13 20.72 8.18
N GLU A 348 37.37 21.78 8.44
CA GLU A 348 37.88 23.13 8.75
C GLU A 348 37.17 23.64 10.01
N SER A 349 37.91 24.13 11.02
CA SER A 349 37.26 24.74 12.20
C SER A 349 36.65 26.08 11.81
N ARG A 350 35.38 26.27 12.18
CA ARG A 350 34.67 27.55 12.09
C ARG A 350 35.03 28.47 13.26
N GLY A 351 35.71 27.94 14.28
CA GLY A 351 35.92 28.61 15.56
C GLY A 351 34.66 28.61 16.43
N GLU A 352 34.65 29.49 17.42
CA GLU A 352 33.55 29.64 18.37
C GLU A 352 32.38 30.45 17.78
N VAL A 353 31.18 29.85 17.77
CA VAL A 353 29.96 30.44 17.22
C VAL A 353 28.85 30.41 18.26
N ILE A 354 28.08 31.50 18.36
CA ILE A 354 26.90 31.57 19.24
C ILE A 354 25.74 30.83 18.57
N ILE A 355 25.32 29.72 19.17
CA ILE A 355 24.23 28.86 18.71
C ILE A 355 23.00 29.07 19.60
N LYS A 356 21.85 29.37 18.98
CA LYS A 356 20.59 29.73 19.68
C LYS A 356 20.12 28.59 20.60
N GLY A 357 20.13 28.85 21.91
CA GLY A 357 19.75 27.88 22.95
C GLY A 357 20.87 26.93 23.39
N LYS A 358 22.09 27.11 22.89
CA LYS A 358 23.29 26.36 23.29
C LYS A 358 24.40 27.23 23.89
N GLY A 359 24.44 28.51 23.51
CA GLY A 359 25.53 29.41 23.88
C GLY A 359 26.67 29.32 22.87
N VAL A 360 27.90 29.52 23.33
CA VAL A 360 29.10 29.44 22.49
C VAL A 360 29.47 27.96 22.27
N MET A 361 29.63 27.56 21.01
CA MET A 361 30.09 26.22 20.62
C MET A 361 31.21 26.34 19.59
N GLU A 362 32.25 25.52 19.69
CA GLU A 362 33.16 25.31 18.55
C GLU A 362 32.50 24.37 17.55
N THR A 363 32.49 24.76 16.28
CA THR A 363 31.89 23.98 15.20
C THR A 363 32.82 23.92 13.99
N PHE A 364 32.52 23.02 13.05
CA PHE A 364 33.40 22.68 11.94
C PHE A 364 32.63 22.63 10.62
N TRP A 365 33.33 22.79 9.49
CA TRP A 365 32.82 22.54 8.14
C TRP A 365 33.32 21.19 7.64
N LEU A 366 32.47 20.40 6.99
CA LEU A 366 32.92 19.28 6.15
C LEU A 366 33.19 19.80 4.74
N LEU A 367 34.42 19.65 4.26
CA LEU A 367 34.84 20.12 2.95
C LEU A 367 34.86 19.02 1.89
N GLY A 368 34.79 17.74 2.27
CA GLY A 368 34.74 16.60 1.35
C GLY A 368 35.51 15.38 1.85
N GLN A 369 35.58 14.35 1.00
CA GLN A 369 36.31 13.11 1.25
C GLN A 369 37.73 13.21 0.66
N ALA A 370 38.73 12.71 1.39
CA ALA A 370 40.13 12.78 0.97
C ALA A 370 40.51 11.73 -0.09
N GLU A 371 40.00 10.51 0.05
CA GLU A 371 40.39 9.36 -0.80
C GLU A 371 40.00 9.54 -2.29
N ASN A 372 38.95 10.30 -2.56
CA ASN A 372 38.41 10.52 -3.91
C ASN A 372 38.81 11.88 -4.53
N GLY A 373 39.67 12.66 -3.86
CA GLY A 373 40.04 14.02 -4.28
C GLY A 373 38.88 15.04 -4.31
N THR A 374 37.69 14.65 -3.89
CA THR A 374 36.45 15.41 -4.09
C THR A 374 36.25 16.42 -2.97
N THR A 375 36.93 17.55 -3.09
CA THR A 375 36.74 18.72 -2.23
C THR A 375 35.61 19.60 -2.77
N ILE A 376 34.54 19.72 -1.99
CA ILE A 376 33.37 20.58 -2.30
C ILE A 376 33.82 22.01 -2.63
N ASN A 377 34.82 22.54 -1.91
CA ASN A 377 35.31 23.90 -2.10
C ASN A 377 36.02 24.17 -3.45
N ALA A 378 36.66 23.17 -4.09
CA ALA A 378 37.44 23.41 -5.31
C ALA A 378 36.54 23.83 -6.48
N ASP A 379 35.38 23.17 -6.63
CA ASP A 379 34.42 23.47 -7.69
C ASP A 379 33.62 24.76 -7.43
N TYR A 380 33.40 25.14 -6.16
CA TYR A 380 32.74 26.41 -5.81
C TYR A 380 33.62 27.65 -6.07
N ALA A 381 34.93 27.56 -5.83
CA ALA A 381 35.84 28.69 -6.03
C ALA A 381 35.88 29.15 -7.51
N HIS A 382 35.85 28.20 -8.45
CA HIS A 382 35.83 28.49 -9.89
C HIS A 382 34.48 29.02 -10.41
N GLN A 383 33.37 28.82 -9.69
CA GLN A 383 32.03 29.18 -10.18
C GLN A 383 31.47 30.50 -9.61
N MET A 384 32.08 31.06 -8.56
CA MET A 384 31.68 32.35 -7.98
C MET A 384 32.27 33.58 -8.70
N HIS A 385 33.32 33.39 -9.51
CA HIS A 385 33.95 34.45 -10.29
C HIS A 385 34.02 34.07 -11.77
N PRO A 386 33.09 34.53 -12.64
CA PRO A 386 33.43 34.66 -14.05
C PRO A 386 34.66 35.58 -14.15
N PRO A 387 35.64 35.31 -15.02
CA PRO A 387 36.74 36.24 -15.24
C PRO A 387 36.15 37.58 -15.68
N MET A 388 36.44 38.65 -14.94
CA MET A 388 36.16 40.00 -15.45
C MET A 388 36.91 40.14 -16.77
N ASN A 389 36.16 40.21 -17.87
CA ASN A 389 36.73 40.60 -19.15
C ASN A 389 37.39 41.97 -18.98
N LYS A 390 38.72 42.02 -19.06
CA LYS A 390 39.48 43.26 -19.18
C LYS A 390 39.26 43.85 -20.57
N PHE A 391 38.06 44.38 -20.82
CA PHE A 391 37.77 45.15 -22.00
C PHE A 391 38.40 46.55 -21.88
N GLY A 392 39.46 46.77 -22.67
CA GLY A 392 39.72 48.04 -23.35
C GLY A 392 39.95 49.28 -22.49
N THR A 393 41.21 49.50 -22.11
CA THR A 393 41.82 50.84 -22.19
C THR A 393 43.23 50.72 -22.75
N GLU A 394 43.32 50.41 -24.05
CA GLU A 394 44.48 50.83 -24.84
C GLU A 394 44.29 52.31 -25.20
N MET A 395 45.23 53.14 -24.79
CA MET A 395 45.19 54.57 -25.08
C MET A 395 45.57 54.81 -26.54
N HIS A 396 44.74 55.53 -27.29
CA HIS A 396 45.21 56.20 -28.50
C HIS A 396 46.02 57.44 -28.10
N ASN A 397 47.32 57.36 -28.34
CA ASN A 397 48.23 58.49 -28.46
C ASN A 397 48.97 58.30 -29.80
N GLU A 398 48.47 58.94 -30.86
CA GLU A 398 49.20 59.67 -31.92
C GLU A 398 48.22 60.16 -33.00
#